data_AF-A0A8J4H183-F1
#
_entry.id   AF-A0A8J4H183-F1
#
_cell.length_a   1.000
_cell.length_b   1.000
_cell.length_c   1.000
_cell.angle_alpha   90.00
_cell.angle_beta   90.00
_cell.angle_gamma   90.00
#
_symmetry.space_group_name_H-M   'P 1'
#
loop_
_entity.id
_entity.type
_entity.pdbx_description
1 polymer ?
#
loop_
_entity_poly.entity_id
_entity_poly.type
_entity_poly.pdbx_seq_one_letter_code
_entity_poly.pdbx_strand_id
1 'polypeptide(L)' 'MDEFLRMLELEDSLPSTTSAQREANQHRRKMYLNINRERSVPSPTVNNNFGVELLMKRLEDPDYRMSVRTLLEE' A
#
# COMPACT_ATOMS: atom_id res chain seq x y z
N MET A 1 -9.03 13.75 -15.17
CA MET A 1 -9.86 13.39 -14.00
C MET A 1 -10.27 11.94 -14.22
N ASP A 2 -9.76 11.04 -13.38
CA ASP A 2 -9.63 9.61 -13.69
C ASP A 2 -10.93 8.89 -14.01
N GLU A 3 -10.94 8.17 -15.13
CA GLU A 3 -12.03 7.33 -15.61
C GLU A 3 -12.52 6.36 -14.53
N PHE A 4 -11.60 5.84 -13.71
CA PHE A 4 -11.90 5.02 -12.55
C PHE A 4 -12.78 5.71 -11.51
N LEU A 5 -12.49 6.96 -11.14
CA LEU A 5 -13.29 7.69 -10.15
C LEU A 5 -14.70 7.96 -10.67
N ARG A 6 -14.82 8.29 -11.97
CA ARG A 6 -16.13 8.46 -12.62
C ARG A 6 -16.96 7.18 -12.66
N MET A 7 -16.33 6.02 -12.91
CA MET A 7 -17.02 4.74 -12.89
C MET A 7 -17.58 4.41 -11.50
N LEU A 8 -16.84 4.70 -10.43
CA LEU A 8 -17.33 4.49 -9.06
C LEU A 8 -18.49 5.42 -8.69
N GLU A 9 -18.48 6.66 -9.18
CA GLU A 9 -19.60 7.60 -9.01
C GLU A 9 -20.86 7.14 -9.77
N LEU A 10 -20.67 6.62 -10.99
CA LEU A 10 -21.76 6.04 -11.77
C LEU A 10 -22.34 4.80 -11.10
N GLU A 11 -21.50 3.91 -10.57
CA GLU A 11 -21.96 2.72 -9.82
C GLU A 11 -22.79 3.12 -8.59
N ASP A 12 -22.39 4.15 -7.85
CA ASP A 12 -23.15 4.63 -6.69
C ASP A 12 -24.48 5.28 -7.06
N SER A 13 -24.60 5.81 -8.28
CA SER A 13 -25.83 6.42 -8.79
C SER A 13 -26.91 5.40 -9.16
N LEU A 14 -26.55 4.12 -9.29
CA LEU A 14 -27.49 3.06 -9.64
C LEU A 14 -28.42 2.76 -8.44
N PRO A 15 -29.73 2.59 -8.68
CA PRO A 15 -30.70 2.33 -7.62
C PRO A 15 -30.51 0.96 -6.95
N SER A 16 -29.82 0.01 -7.61
CA SER A 16 -29.51 -1.32 -7.07
C SER A 16 -28.30 -1.34 -6.12
N THR A 17 -27.59 -0.23 -5.99
CA THR A 17 -26.35 -0.18 -5.22
C THR A 17 -26.66 -0.08 -3.74
N THR A 18 -26.31 -1.15 -3.02
CA THR A 18 -26.49 -1.31 -1.59
C THR A 18 -25.59 -0.37 -0.79
N SER A 19 -25.91 -0.15 0.49
CA SER A 19 -25.08 0.66 1.39
C SER A 19 -23.65 0.13 1.51
N ALA A 20 -23.49 -1.19 1.60
CA ALA A 20 -22.18 -1.84 1.68
C ALA A 20 -21.33 -1.61 0.42
N GLN A 21 -21.95 -1.62 -0.77
CA GLN A 21 -21.24 -1.33 -2.02
C GLN A 21 -20.79 0.14 -2.08
N ARG A 22 -21.62 1.09 -1.64
CA ARG A 22 -21.24 2.52 -1.58
C ARG A 22 -20.07 2.75 -0.63
N GLU A 23 -20.06 2.08 0.52
CA GLU A 23 -18.96 2.17 1.48
C GLU A 23 -17.67 1.57 0.91
N ALA A 24 -17.76 0.43 0.24
CA ALA A 24 -16.63 -0.17 -0.47
C ALA A 24 -16.09 0.76 -1.58
N ASN A 25 -16.96 1.42 -2.34
CA ASN A 25 -16.59 2.40 -3.36
C ASN A 25 -15.95 3.65 -2.76
N GLN A 26 -16.44 4.11 -1.61
CA GLN A 26 -15.80 5.20 -0.87
C GLN A 26 -14.38 4.82 -0.40
N HIS A 27 -14.18 3.59 0.07
CA HIS A 27 -12.85 3.09 0.43
C HIS A 27 -11.92 3.01 -0.80
N ARG A 28 -12.41 2.49 -1.94
CA ARG A 28 -11.65 2.42 -3.20
C ARG A 28 -11.21 3.80 -3.68
N ARG A 29 -12.08 4.82 -3.63
CA ARG A 29 -11.74 6.22 -3.96
C ARG A 29 -10.63 6.76 -3.07
N LYS A 30 -10.71 6.53 -1.75
CA LYS A 30 -9.67 6.96 -0.80
C LYS A 30 -8.32 6.32 -1.11
N MET A 31 -8.29 5.01 -1.35
CA MET A 31 -7.06 4.28 -1.70
C MET A 31 -6.44 4.81 -2.99
N TYR A 32 -7.27 5.00 -4.03
CA TYR A 32 -6.83 5.53 -5.31
C TYR A 32 -6.19 6.92 -5.18
N LEU A 33 -6.86 7.83 -4.45
CA LEU A 33 -6.34 9.16 -4.17
C LEU A 33 -5.05 9.13 -3.33
N ASN A 34 -4.92 8.19 -2.40
CA ASN A 34 -3.71 8.04 -1.58
C ASN A 34 -2.51 7.51 -2.39
N ILE A 35 -2.74 6.57 -3.31
CA ILE A 35 -1.70 6.03 -4.20
C ILE A 35 -1.23 7.11 -5.19
N ASN A 36 -2.17 7.88 -5.73
CA ASN A 36 -1.89 8.90 -6.73
C ASN A 36 -1.50 10.27 -6.17
N ARG A 37 -1.55 10.47 -4.84
CA ARG A 37 -1.17 11.72 -4.16
C ARG A 37 0.33 12.06 -4.22
N GLU A 38 1.07 11.39 -5.08
CA GLU A 38 2.51 11.39 -5.20
C GLU A 38 3.22 10.82 -3.97
N ARG A 39 4.09 9.85 -4.27
CA ARG A 39 5.35 9.56 -3.59
C ARG A 39 6.24 10.82 -3.58
N SER A 40 5.79 11.88 -2.94
CA SER A 40 6.56 13.09 -2.61
C SER A 40 7.51 12.77 -1.46
N VAL A 41 8.29 11.68 -1.59
CA VAL A 41 9.47 11.47 -0.74
C VAL A 41 10.62 12.13 -1.49
N PRO A 42 11.15 13.26 -1.02
CA PRO A 42 12.36 13.81 -1.59
C PRO A 42 13.54 12.90 -1.24
N SER A 43 14.39 12.67 -2.25
CA SER A 43 15.72 12.10 -2.20
C SER A 43 15.83 10.57 -2.04
N PRO A 44 16.64 9.90 -2.89
CA PRO A 44 17.23 8.64 -2.49
C PRO A 44 18.19 8.98 -1.35
N THR A 45 17.76 8.79 -0.12
CA THR A 45 18.74 8.55 0.94
C THR A 45 19.41 7.25 0.54
N VAL A 46 20.57 7.36 -0.12
CA VAL A 46 21.59 6.33 -0.12
C VAL A 46 22.09 6.25 1.33
N ASN A 47 21.21 5.83 2.24
CA ASN A 47 21.64 5.26 3.48
C ASN A 47 22.26 3.94 3.04
N ASN A 48 23.58 3.84 3.17
CA ASN A 48 24.26 2.56 3.29
C ASN A 48 23.65 1.85 4.50
N ASN A 49 22.48 1.27 4.27
CA ASN A 49 21.66 0.70 5.30
C ASN A 49 22.15 -0.74 5.42
N PHE A 50 23.27 -0.92 6.14
CA PHE A 50 23.86 -2.22 6.42
C PHE A 50 22.80 -3.24 6.88
N GLY A 51 21.78 -2.78 7.62
CA GLY A 51 20.63 -3.61 8.01
C GLY A 51 19.81 -4.14 6.83
N VAL A 52 19.65 -3.37 5.74
CA VAL A 52 18.96 -3.82 4.52
C VAL A 52 19.79 -4.82 3.75
N GLU A 53 21.11 -4.60 3.61
CA GLU A 53 21.98 -5.59 2.96
C GLU A 53 22.07 -6.89 3.76
N LEU A 54 22.15 -6.80 5.09
CA LEU A 54 22.15 -7.96 5.98
C LEU A 54 20.81 -8.72 5.90
N LEU A 55 19.69 -8.00 5.83
CA LEU A 55 18.37 -8.60 5.66
C LEU A 55 18.25 -9.32 4.31
N MET A 56 18.73 -8.71 3.22
CA MET A 56 18.73 -9.35 1.91
C MET A 56 19.56 -10.65 1.90
N LYS A 57 20.76 -10.63 2.47
CA LYS A 57 21.59 -11.85 2.63
C LYS A 57 20.92 -12.92 3.49
N ARG A 58 20.19 -12.54 4.53
CA ARG A 58 19.44 -13.48 5.36
C ARG A 58 18.25 -14.07 4.62
N LEU A 59 17.59 -13.31 3.74
CA LEU A 59 16.47 -13.80 2.93
C LEU A 59 16.90 -14.75 1.81
N GLU A 60 18.17 -14.71 1.39
CA GLU A 60 18.75 -15.69 0.46
C GLU A 60 18.99 -17.06 1.08
N ASP A 61 19.03 -17.14 2.42
CA ASP A 61 19.20 -18.40 3.15
C ASP A 61 17.86 -19.16 3.23
N PRO A 62 17.73 -20.35 2.61
CA PRO A 62 16.49 -21.13 2.62
C PRO A 62 16.07 -21.61 4.02
N ASP A 63 17.01 -21.65 4.96
CA ASP A 63 16.76 -22.02 6.36
C ASP A 63 16.38 -20.81 7.23
N TYR A 64 16.46 -19.58 6.69
CA TYR A 64 16.05 -18.39 7.41
C TYR A 64 14.52 -18.39 7.64
N ARG A 65 14.14 -18.14 8.89
CA ARG A 65 12.75 -17.95 9.32
C ARG A 65 12.66 -16.58 9.95
N MET A 66 12.04 -15.64 9.24
CA MET A 66 11.79 -14.30 9.76
C MET A 66 10.93 -14.39 11.03
N SER A 67 11.45 -13.96 12.18
CA SER A 67 10.73 -13.87 13.44
C SER A 67 10.52 -12.40 13.80
N VAL A 68 9.27 -12.03 14.12
CA VAL A 68 8.90 -10.66 14.49
C VAL A 68 9.55 -10.23 15.82
N ARG A 69 9.95 -11.19 16.67
CA ARG A 69 10.69 -10.90 17.91
C ARG A 69 12.07 -10.31 17.64
N THR A 70 12.71 -10.71 16.55
CA THR A 70 14.07 -10.27 16.18
C THR A 70 14.12 -8.79 15.79
N LEU A 71 12.98 -8.13 15.54
CA LEU A 71 12.88 -6.71 15.22
C LEU A 71 12.60 -5.82 16.44
N LEU A 72 12.23 -6.41 17.58
CA LEU A 72 11.76 -5.68 18.77
C LEU A 72 12.78 -5.68 19.93
N GLU A 73 13.87 -6.45 19.80
CA GLU A 73 14.98 -6.47 20.75
C GLU A 73 16.17 -5.70 20.15
N GLU A 74 16.09 -4.36 20.18
CA GLU A 74 17.24 -3.45 20.24
C GLU A 74 17.08 -2.52 21.46
#